data_AF-A0A354GPV5-F1
#
_entry.id   AF-A0A354GPV5-F1
#
_cell.length_a   1.000
_cell.length_b   1.000
_cell.length_c   1.000
_cell.angle_alpha   90.00
_cell.angle_beta   90.00
_cell.angle_gamma   90.00
#
_symmetry.space_group_name_H-M   'P 1'
#
loop_
_entity.id
_entity.type
_entity.pdbx_description
1 polymer ?
#
loop_
_entity_poly.entity_id
_entity_poly.type
_entity_poly.pdbx_seq_one_letter_code
_entity_poly.pdbx_strand_id
1 'polypeptide(L)' 'PDEAPFEGIADYTDTIKRLRAMGHVIVGAHQGDAHTIWVNPKTGEYVGAEDRRIDGKAAGF' A
#
# COMPACT_ATOMS: atom_id res chain seq x y z
N PRO A 1 -19.38 15.21 0.54
CA PRO A 1 -18.50 14.33 1.34
C PRO A 1 -17.45 13.74 0.42
N ASP A 2 -16.18 13.89 0.78
CA ASP A 2 -15.10 13.37 -0.05
C ASP A 2 -14.99 11.85 0.16
N GLU A 3 -14.89 11.12 -0.94
CA GLU A 3 -14.65 9.68 -0.91
C GLU A 3 -13.22 9.41 -0.47
N ALA A 4 -13.05 8.40 0.39
CA ALA A 4 -11.75 7.90 0.81
C ALA A 4 -11.55 6.50 0.20
N PRO A 5 -10.70 6.38 -0.85
CA PRO A 5 -10.40 5.09 -1.45
C PRO A 5 -9.52 4.25 -0.51
N PHE A 6 -9.79 2.94 -0.44
CA PHE A 6 -9.14 2.03 0.50
C PHE A 6 -8.93 0.64 -0.13
N GLU A 7 -7.74 0.07 0.06
CA GLU A 7 -7.42 -1.30 -0.38
C GLU A 7 -7.81 -2.34 0.68
N GLY A 8 -8.34 -3.50 0.25
CA GLY A 8 -8.59 -4.63 1.17
C GLY A 8 -9.78 -4.44 2.11
N ILE A 9 -10.86 -3.76 1.69
CA ILE A 9 -12.05 -3.50 2.53
C ILE A 9 -12.57 -4.78 3.24
N ALA A 10 -12.54 -5.92 2.57
CA ALA A 10 -13.01 -7.19 3.12
C ALA A 10 -12.14 -7.71 4.27
N ASP A 11 -10.84 -7.38 4.27
CA ASP A 11 -9.88 -7.86 5.27
C ASP A 11 -9.88 -6.99 6.55
N TYR A 12 -10.38 -5.75 6.46
CA TYR A 12 -10.31 -4.75 7.54
C TYR A 12 -11.68 -4.28 8.04
N THR A 13 -12.66 -5.19 8.17
CA THR A 13 -14.06 -4.83 8.43
C THR A 13 -14.30 -3.92 9.64
N ASP A 14 -13.60 -4.11 10.76
CA ASP A 14 -13.76 -3.27 11.95
C ASP A 14 -13.19 -1.86 11.79
N THR A 15 -12.07 -1.72 11.07
CA THR A 15 -11.50 -0.42 10.71
C THR A 15 -12.48 0.34 9.81
N ILE A 16 -13.06 -0.34 8.81
CA ILE A 16 -14.03 0.25 7.89
C ILE A 16 -15.29 0.73 8.63
N LYS A 17 -15.81 -0.06 9.59
CA LYS A 17 -16.94 0.37 10.44
C LYS A 17 -16.61 1.65 11.20
N ARG A 18 -15.43 1.73 11.82
CA ARG A 18 -15.00 2.90 12.59
C ARG A 18 -14.85 4.14 11.70
N LEU A 19 -14.23 4.00 10.53
CA LEU A 19 -14.09 5.10 9.58
C LEU A 19 -15.45 5.62 9.09
N ARG A 20 -16.40 4.72 8.82
CA ARG A 20 -17.79 5.11 8.47
C ARG A 20 -18.51 5.81 9.63
N ALA A 21 -18.30 5.35 10.86
CA ALA A 21 -18.85 6.01 12.05
C ALA A 21 -18.29 7.43 12.27
N MET A 22 -17.08 7.70 11.76
CA MET A 22 -16.50 9.06 11.73
C MET A 22 -17.04 9.93 10.58
N GLY A 23 -17.90 9.40 9.72
CA GLY A 23 -18.50 10.11 8.59
C GLY A 23 -17.76 9.97 7.26
N HIS A 24 -16.73 9.11 7.17
CA HIS A 24 -16.04 8.86 5.91
C HIS A 24 -16.88 7.99 4.97
N VAL A 25 -16.86 8.32 3.68
CA VAL A 25 -17.38 7.47 2.61
C VAL A 25 -16.23 6.61 2.10
N ILE A 26 -16.17 5.34 2.52
CA ILE A 26 -15.10 4.43 2.13
C ILE A 26 -15.49 3.65 0.87
N VAL A 27 -14.66 3.75 -0.17
CA VAL A 27 -14.81 3.05 -1.45
C VAL A 27 -13.61 2.16 -1.72
N GLY A 28 -13.83 1.01 -2.35
CA GLY A 28 -12.74 0.08 -2.68
C GLY A 28 -11.96 0.58 -3.89
N ALA A 29 -10.64 0.65 -3.81
CA ALA A 29 -9.78 1.00 -4.94
C ALA A 29 -8.38 0.41 -4.77
N HIS A 30 -7.69 0.17 -5.88
CA HIS A 30 -6.24 -0.12 -5.89
C HIS A 30 -5.42 1.18 -5.87
N GLN A 31 -4.25 1.18 -5.23
CA GLN A 31 -3.52 2.41 -4.93
C GLN A 31 -1.99 2.30 -5.11
N GLY A 32 -1.47 2.83 -6.21
CA GLY A 32 -0.04 3.02 -6.41
C GLY A 32 0.63 1.87 -7.16
N ASP A 33 1.96 1.95 -7.21
CA ASP A 33 2.83 1.06 -7.97
C ASP A 33 4.27 1.21 -7.44
N ALA A 34 4.47 0.80 -6.18
CA ALA A 34 5.67 1.13 -5.43
C ALA A 34 6.87 0.26 -5.86
N HIS A 35 7.85 0.90 -6.49
CA HIS A 35 9.14 0.29 -6.84
C HIS A 35 10.24 1.02 -6.10
N THR A 36 10.85 0.35 -5.12
CA THR A 36 11.75 1.01 -4.16
C THR A 36 13.04 0.23 -3.95
N ILE A 37 14.09 0.98 -3.65
CA ILE A 37 15.38 0.44 -3.21
C ILE A 37 15.70 1.11 -1.88
N TRP A 38 15.87 0.30 -0.84
CA TRP A 38 16.43 0.76 0.43
C TRP A 38 17.94 0.54 0.43
N VAL A 39 18.69 1.50 0.97
CA VAL A 39 20.13 1.41 1.16
C VAL A 39 20.40 1.27 2.65
N ASN A 40 21.05 0.19 3.05
CA ASN A 40 21.45 -0.01 4.43
C ASN A 40 22.54 1.01 4.80
N PRO A 41 22.27 1.94 5.73
CA PRO A 41 23.23 3.01 6.03
C PRO A 41 24.48 2.51 6.78
N LYS A 42 24.46 1.29 7.33
CA LYS A 42 25.60 0.69 8.04
C LYS A 42 26.50 -0.12 7.11
N THR A 43 25.92 -0.82 6.13
CA THR A 43 26.65 -1.77 5.28
C THR A 43 26.77 -1.32 3.82
N GLY A 44 25.96 -0.35 3.39
CA GLY A 44 25.84 0.05 1.98
C GLY A 44 25.04 -0.93 1.13
N GLU A 45 24.51 -2.01 1.70
CA GLU A 45 23.75 -3.04 0.99
C GLU A 45 22.44 -2.50 0.42
N TYR A 46 22.09 -2.93 -0.79
CA TYR A 46 20.85 -2.59 -1.47
C TYR A 46 19.79 -3.66 -1.24
N VAL A 47 18.59 -3.23 -0.86
CA VAL A 47 17.40 -4.10 -0.77
C VAL A 47 16.34 -3.54 -1.71
N GLY A 48 16.10 -4.24 -2.81
CA GLY A 48 15.04 -3.91 -3.75
C GLY A 48 13.70 -4.55 -3.34
N ALA A 49 12.61 -3.83 -3.56
CA ALA A 49 11.25 -4.36 -3.42
C ALA A 49 10.35 -3.83 -4.55
N GLU A 50 9.68 -4.75 -5.22
CA GLU A 50 8.68 -4.51 -6.26
C GLU A 50 7.25 -4.55 -5.71
N ASP A 51 6.36 -3.86 -6.41
CA ASP A 51 4.94 -3.93 -6.13
C ASP A 51 4.36 -5.25 -6.63
N ARG A 52 3.74 -6.03 -5.74
CA ARG A 52 3.15 -7.32 -6.08
C ARG A 52 1.79 -7.21 -6.77
N ARG A 53 1.20 -6.01 -6.81
CA ARG A 53 -0.11 -5.78 -7.45
C ARG A 53 -0.01 -5.81 -8.96
N ILE A 54 1.19 -5.65 -9.49
CA ILE A 54 1.51 -5.80 -10.91
C ILE A 54 2.65 -6.82 -11.08
N ASP A 55 2.95 -7.19 -12.31
CA ASP A 55 4.12 -8.02 -12.66
C ASP A 55 5.42 -7.20 -12.55
N GLY A 56 5.69 -6.68 -11.34
CA GLY A 56 6.80 -5.80 -11.01
C GLY A 56 8.13 -6.54 -10.93
N LYS A 57 9.24 -5.78 -10.94
CA LYS A 57 10.58 -6.36 -10.84
C LYS A 57 11.57 -5.46 -10.10
N ALA A 58 12.29 -6.05 -9.16
CA ALA A 58 13.53 -5.52 -8.60
C ALA A 58 14.71 -6.45 -8.97
N ALA A 59 15.84 -5.90 -9.39
CA ALA A 59 17.01 -6.67 -9.79
C ALA A 59 18.32 -6.00 -9.32
N GLY A 60 19.33 -6.81 -9.02
CA GLY A 60 20.66 -6.39 -8.58
C GLY A 60 21.76 -7.31 -9.14
N PHE A 61 23.01 -7.00 -8.82
CA PHE A 61 24.22 -7.71 -9.26
C PHE A 61 25.10 -8.14 -8.09
#